data_AF-A0A371AVC0-F1
#
_entry.id   AF-A0A371AVC0-F1
#
_cell.length_a   1.000
_cell.length_b   1.000
_cell.length_c   1.000
_cell.angle_alpha   90.00
_cell.angle_beta   90.00
_cell.angle_gamma   90.00
#
_symmetry.space_group_name_H-M   'P 1'
#
loop_
_entity.id
_entity.type
_entity.pdbx_description
1 polymer ?
#
loop_
_entity_poly.entity_id
_entity_poly.type
_entity_poly.pdbx_seq_one_letter_code
_entity_poly.pdbx_strand_id
1 'polypeptide(L)'
;MNIKKIVIRTIGILFLLVVVAVASMAVLFLGVNSKEQKNQENVLEGVGSDKALLLYQDSRGGLTGKAAKNAAESLHKKGYTVVMNHPRADLTYHLDEYNLVIFMTPVYAGKVSEPLKQYADSQDFAGKKVCIIVTGNSEEDKGEVDEMKKHVKNADCLYGKKVNSEKIDNVLGEFLEQ
;
A
#
# COMPACT_ATOMS: atom_id res chain seq x y z
N MET A 1 19.44 32.32 -43.26
CA MET A 1 19.06 31.39 -42.18
C MET A 1 17.67 31.76 -41.67
N ASN A 2 16.69 30.84 -41.68
CA ASN A 2 15.29 31.19 -41.38
C ASN A 2 15.01 31.06 -39.88
N ILE A 3 15.01 32.19 -39.17
CA ILE A 3 14.85 32.30 -37.71
C ILE A 3 13.60 31.54 -37.22
N LYS A 4 12.48 31.59 -37.96
CA LYS A 4 11.25 30.86 -37.61
C LYS A 4 11.46 29.34 -37.57
N LYS A 5 12.22 28.79 -38.53
CA LYS A 5 12.55 27.35 -38.56
C LYS A 5 13.44 26.94 -37.39
N ILE A 6 14.35 27.81 -36.95
CA ILE A 6 15.21 27.57 -35.78
C ILE A 6 14.36 27.56 -34.51
N VAL A 7 13.53 28.58 -34.31
CA VAL A 7 12.66 28.68 -33.13
C VAL A 7 11.73 27.47 -33.00
N ILE A 8 11.09 27.04 -34.10
CA ILE A 8 10.21 25.85 -34.09
C ILE A 8 11.00 24.58 -33.72
N ARG A 9 12.21 24.40 -34.26
CA ARG A 9 13.06 23.25 -33.90
C ARG A 9 13.46 23.28 -32.42
N THR A 10 13.86 24.43 -31.90
CA THR A 10 14.23 24.59 -30.49
C THR A 10 13.05 24.29 -29.57
N ILE A 11 11.85 24.80 -29.87
CA ILE A 11 10.64 24.51 -29.09
C ILE A 11 10.30 23.01 -29.14
N GLY A 12 10.39 22.38 -30.32
CA GLY A 12 10.15 20.95 -30.48
C GLY A 12 11.12 20.09 -29.66
N ILE A 13 12.41 20.45 -29.64
CA ILE A 13 13.42 19.77 -28.81
C ILE A 13 13.12 19.96 -27.33
N LEU A 14 12.78 21.19 -26.90
CA LEU A 14 12.45 21.47 -25.50
C LEU A 14 11.23 20.67 -25.04
N PHE A 15 10.18 20.61 -25.87
CA PHE A 15 8.99 19.82 -25.59
C PHE A 15 9.32 18.33 -25.48
N LEU A 16 10.11 17.79 -26.41
CA LEU A 16 10.54 16.39 -26.36
C LEU A 16 11.32 16.09 -25.08
N LEU A 17 12.23 16.98 -24.66
CA LEU A 17 12.98 16.82 -23.40
C LEU A 17 12.05 16.79 -22.18
N VAL A 18 11.02 17.65 -22.13
CA VAL A 18 10.03 17.64 -21.06
C VAL A 18 9.25 16.32 -21.04
N VAL A 19 8.79 15.84 -22.19
CA VAL A 19 8.07 14.56 -22.29
C VAL A 19 8.94 13.39 -21.81
N VAL A 20 10.20 13.35 -22.23
CA VAL A 20 11.16 12.32 -21.80
C VAL A 20 11.43 12.40 -20.30
N ALA A 21 11.55 13.60 -19.73
CA ALA A 21 11.75 13.79 -18.30
C ALA A 21 10.53 13.34 -17.47
N VAL A 22 9.31 13.64 -17.93
CA VAL A 22 8.08 13.19 -17.27
C VAL A 22 7.94 11.67 -17.35
N ALA A 23 8.21 11.08 -18.52
CA ALA A 23 8.14 9.63 -18.71
C ALA A 23 9.17 8.89 -17.84
N SER A 24 10.42 9.37 -17.79
CA SER A 24 11.46 8.77 -16.96
C SER A 24 11.12 8.85 -15.47
N MET A 25 10.58 9.99 -15.02
CA MET A 25 10.13 10.16 -13.64
C MET A 25 9.00 9.18 -13.29
N ALA A 26 8.02 9.00 -14.17
CA ALA A 26 6.93 8.05 -13.98
C ALA A 26 7.44 6.60 -13.84
N VAL A 27 8.38 6.17 -14.70
CA VAL A 27 8.99 4.83 -14.63
C VAL A 27 9.71 4.61 -13.30
N LEU A 28 10.45 5.62 -12.82
CA LEU A 28 11.16 5.52 -11.54
C LEU A 28 10.19 5.35 -10.36
N PHE A 29 9.12 6.14 -10.31
CA PHE A 29 8.12 6.05 -9.24
C PHE A 29 7.30 4.75 -9.29
N LEU A 30 6.90 4.31 -10.48
CA LEU A 30 6.20 3.03 -10.64
C LEU A 30 7.09 1.86 -10.20
N GLY A 31 8.39 1.92 -10.51
CA GLY A 31 9.36 0.91 -10.11
C GLY A 31 9.54 0.75 -8.60
N VAL A 32 9.16 1.76 -7.79
CA VAL A 32 9.19 1.64 -6.32
C VAL A 32 8.02 0.79 -5.81
N ASN A 33 6.84 0.93 -6.43
CA ASN A 33 5.63 0.24 -5.99
C ASN A 33 5.42 -1.12 -6.66
N SER A 34 6.24 -1.46 -7.66
CA SER A 34 6.13 -2.72 -8.41
C SER A 34 7.11 -3.80 -7.97
N LYS A 35 8.06 -3.48 -7.09
CA LYS A 35 9.11 -4.41 -6.66
C LYS A 35 8.78 -4.99 -5.30
N GLU A 36 8.89 -6.30 -5.19
CA GLU A 36 8.86 -6.97 -3.90
C GLU A 36 9.96 -6.44 -2.98
N GLN A 37 9.62 -6.30 -1.71
CA GLN A 37 10.59 -6.01 -0.66
C GLN A 37 11.07 -7.31 -0.02
N LYS A 38 12.23 -7.25 0.63
CA LYS A 38 12.81 -8.43 1.29
C LYS A 38 11.87 -8.93 2.37
N ASN A 39 11.87 -10.23 2.63
CA ASN A 39 11.18 -10.78 3.80
C ASN A 39 11.71 -10.10 5.08
N GLN A 40 10.81 -9.55 5.87
CA GLN A 40 11.04 -8.93 7.18
C GLN A 40 9.93 -9.33 8.15
N GLU A 41 9.58 -10.62 8.17
CA GLU A 41 8.54 -11.12 9.05
C GLU A 41 8.85 -10.77 10.50
N ASN A 42 7.86 -10.18 11.16
CA ASN A 42 7.89 -9.85 12.56
C ASN A 42 6.57 -10.27 13.21
N VAL A 43 6.68 -11.00 14.32
CA VAL A 43 5.53 -11.48 15.08
C VAL A 43 5.48 -10.77 16.43
N LEU A 44 4.37 -10.08 16.70
CA LEU A 44 4.05 -9.52 18.01
C LEU A 44 3.07 -10.48 18.69
N GLU A 45 3.57 -11.30 19.61
CA GLU A 45 2.76 -12.28 20.35
C GLU A 45 1.68 -11.59 21.19
N GLY A 46 0.42 -11.93 20.96
CA GLY A 46 -0.72 -11.42 21.70
C GLY A 46 -1.03 -12.25 22.95
N VAL A 47 -1.89 -11.70 23.82
CA VAL A 47 -2.43 -12.44 24.98
C VAL A 47 -3.80 -13.07 24.70
N GLY A 48 -4.46 -12.67 23.60
CA GLY A 48 -5.74 -13.22 23.15
C GLY A 48 -5.59 -14.29 22.07
N SER A 49 -6.73 -14.83 21.62
CA SER A 49 -6.79 -15.82 20.54
C SER A 49 -6.82 -15.20 19.14
N ASP A 50 -7.13 -13.91 19.03
CA ASP A 50 -7.29 -13.24 17.74
C ASP A 50 -5.94 -13.00 17.07
N LYS A 51 -5.85 -13.34 15.78
CA LYS A 51 -4.65 -13.10 14.97
C LYS A 51 -4.92 -12.12 13.84
N ALA A 52 -3.95 -11.25 13.59
CA ALA A 52 -3.94 -10.32 12.47
C ALA A 52 -2.73 -10.54 11.56
N LEU A 53 -2.96 -10.57 10.25
CA LEU A 53 -1.92 -10.52 9.23
C LEU A 53 -1.84 -9.10 8.68
N LEU A 54 -0.69 -8.44 8.80
CA LEU A 54 -0.43 -7.11 8.27
C LEU A 54 0.61 -7.19 7.17
N LEU A 55 0.18 -7.06 5.91
CA LEU A 55 1.06 -6.99 4.76
C LEU A 55 1.20 -5.55 4.29
N TYR A 56 2.43 -5.07 4.19
CA TYR A 56 2.69 -3.69 3.79
C TYR A 56 3.80 -3.57 2.76
N GLN A 57 3.64 -2.61 1.85
CA GLN A 57 4.73 -2.14 1.01
C GLN A 57 5.29 -0.87 1.65
N ASP A 58 6.58 -0.82 2.00
CA ASP A 58 7.17 0.41 2.50
C ASP A 58 7.30 1.46 1.39
N SER A 59 7.15 2.73 1.76
CA SER A 59 7.44 3.85 0.88
C SER A 59 8.93 4.20 0.94
N ARG A 60 9.44 4.89 -0.08
CA ARG A 60 10.85 5.35 -0.11
C ARG A 60 11.22 6.21 1.10
N GLY A 61 10.26 6.88 1.72
CA GLY A 61 10.46 7.69 2.92
C GLY A 61 10.16 6.97 4.24
N GLY A 62 9.83 5.67 4.22
CA GLY A 62 9.50 4.90 5.42
C GLY A 62 8.11 5.19 6.01
N LEU A 63 7.28 5.98 5.31
CA LEU A 63 5.99 6.40 5.83
C LEU A 63 5.06 5.19 6.04
N THR A 64 4.93 4.32 5.03
CA THR A 64 4.04 3.15 5.16
C THR A 64 4.55 2.18 6.22
N GLY A 65 5.87 1.97 6.31
CA GLY A 65 6.47 1.12 7.35
C GLY A 65 6.22 1.66 8.75
N LYS A 66 6.31 2.98 8.96
CA LYS A 66 5.93 3.60 10.25
C LYS A 66 4.44 3.36 10.55
N ALA A 67 3.56 3.52 9.57
CA ALA A 67 2.12 3.28 9.71
C ALA A 67 1.83 1.82 10.10
N ALA A 68 2.47 0.88 9.40
CA ALA A 68 2.35 -0.55 9.64
C ALA A 68 2.79 -0.91 11.06
N LYS A 69 3.94 -0.40 11.51
CA LYS A 69 4.42 -0.61 12.87
C LYS A 69 3.46 -0.05 13.92
N ASN A 70 2.99 1.18 13.76
CA ASN A 70 2.02 1.80 14.69
C ASN A 70 0.71 1.00 14.77
N ALA A 71 0.22 0.52 13.63
CA ALA A 71 -0.97 -0.31 13.55
C ALA A 71 -0.77 -1.67 14.24
N ALA A 72 0.37 -2.33 13.99
CA ALA A 72 0.73 -3.59 14.65
C ALA A 72 0.81 -3.43 16.18
N GLU A 73 1.46 -2.37 16.66
CA GLU A 73 1.53 -2.06 18.10
C GLU A 73 0.15 -1.78 18.71
N SER A 74 -0.72 -1.09 17.98
CA SER A 74 -2.08 -0.78 18.43
C SER A 74 -2.95 -2.03 18.56
N LEU A 75 -2.86 -2.96 17.61
CA LEU A 75 -3.53 -4.26 17.66
C LEU A 75 -2.98 -5.14 18.78
N HIS A 76 -1.66 -5.21 18.91
CA HIS A 76 -0.99 -5.95 19.96
C HIS A 76 -1.44 -5.47 21.36
N LYS A 77 -1.55 -4.15 21.58
CA LYS A 77 -2.12 -3.56 22.82
C LYS A 77 -3.56 -3.97 23.08
N LYS A 78 -4.33 -4.32 22.04
CA LYS A 78 -5.69 -4.87 22.14
C LYS A 78 -5.72 -6.40 22.29
N GLY A 79 -4.56 -7.05 22.38
CA GLY A 79 -4.43 -8.49 22.64
C GLY A 79 -4.27 -9.36 21.39
N TYR A 80 -4.24 -8.79 20.19
CA TYR A 80 -4.01 -9.55 18.96
C TYR A 80 -2.57 -10.09 18.91
N THR A 81 -2.42 -11.30 18.39
CA THR A 81 -1.14 -11.72 17.81
C THR A 81 -1.04 -11.13 16.42
N VAL A 82 0.01 -10.36 16.13
CA VAL A 82 0.16 -9.67 14.84
C VAL A 82 1.36 -10.22 14.11
N VAL A 83 1.12 -10.83 12.94
CA VAL A 83 2.16 -11.20 11.98
C VAL A 83 2.25 -10.10 10.95
N MET A 84 3.40 -9.45 10.85
CA MET A 84 3.63 -8.35 9.92
C MET A 84 4.77 -8.68 8.97
N ASN A 85 4.57 -8.43 7.67
CA ASN A 85 5.61 -8.65 6.66
C ASN A 85 5.38 -7.81 5.40
N HIS A 86 6.30 -7.92 4.45
CA HIS A 86 6.14 -7.48 3.08
C HIS A 86 5.46 -8.55 2.22
N PRO A 87 4.58 -8.18 1.28
CA PRO A 87 4.02 -9.12 0.30
C PRO A 87 5.10 -9.64 -0.64
N ARG A 88 5.12 -10.96 -0.84
CA ARG A 88 6.03 -11.64 -1.77
C ARG A 88 5.37 -12.88 -2.34
N ALA A 89 5.71 -13.25 -3.56
CA ALA A 89 5.20 -14.44 -4.23
C ALA A 89 5.71 -15.75 -3.63
N ASP A 90 6.84 -15.73 -2.92
CA ASP A 90 7.45 -16.89 -2.25
C ASP A 90 6.90 -17.13 -0.84
N LEU A 91 6.06 -16.24 -0.32
CA LEU A 91 5.45 -16.36 1.00
C LEU A 91 4.00 -16.80 0.87
N THR A 92 3.61 -17.81 1.64
CA THR A 92 2.22 -18.29 1.73
C THR A 92 1.77 -18.21 3.17
N TYR A 93 0.66 -17.50 3.41
CA TYR A 93 -0.01 -17.46 4.71
C TYR A 93 -1.34 -18.19 4.63
N HIS A 94 -1.62 -19.03 5.63
CA HIS A 94 -2.89 -19.72 5.77
C HIS A 94 -3.92 -18.77 6.39
N LEU A 95 -4.80 -18.18 5.56
CA LEU A 95 -5.73 -17.14 6.01
C LEU A 95 -6.75 -17.62 7.05
N ASP A 96 -6.98 -18.93 7.16
CA ASP A 96 -7.81 -19.53 8.20
C ASP A 96 -7.27 -19.28 9.62
N GLU A 97 -5.95 -19.06 9.77
CA GLU A 97 -5.33 -18.72 11.05
C GLU A 97 -5.60 -17.28 11.50
N TYR A 98 -6.07 -16.40 10.61
CA TYR A 98 -6.22 -14.98 10.88
C TYR A 98 -7.70 -14.57 10.90
N ASN A 99 -8.05 -13.66 11.80
CA ASN A 99 -9.39 -13.05 11.87
C ASN A 99 -9.42 -11.72 11.09
N LEU A 100 -8.26 -11.07 11.01
CA LEU A 100 -8.07 -9.76 10.41
C LEU A 100 -6.89 -9.78 9.42
N VAL A 101 -7.11 -9.26 8.23
CA VAL A 101 -6.04 -8.99 7.26
C VAL A 101 -5.97 -7.50 6.99
N ILE A 102 -4.76 -6.94 7.04
CA ILE A 102 -4.51 -5.52 6.77
C ILE A 102 -3.54 -5.40 5.62
N PHE A 103 -3.93 -4.63 4.62
CA PHE A 103 -3.06 -4.23 3.51
C PHE A 103 -2.69 -2.76 3.66
N MET A 104 -1.38 -2.46 3.71
CA MET A 104 -0.90 -1.08 3.73
C MET A 104 -0.02 -0.76 2.52
N THR A 105 -0.49 0.14 1.66
CA THR A 105 0.18 0.47 0.40
C THR A 105 0.47 1.96 0.31
N PRO A 106 1.67 2.39 -0.14
CA PRO A 106 1.84 3.75 -0.60
C PRO A 106 1.17 3.94 -1.95
N VAL A 107 0.86 5.19 -2.27
CA VAL A 107 0.50 5.60 -3.63
C VAL A 107 1.71 6.16 -4.35
N TYR A 108 2.00 5.62 -5.53
CA TYR A 108 3.00 6.16 -6.47
C TYR A 108 2.39 6.32 -7.85
N ALA A 109 2.45 7.53 -8.39
CA ALA A 109 1.87 7.86 -9.70
C ALA A 109 0.39 7.41 -9.85
N GLY A 110 -0.38 7.54 -8.76
CA GLY A 110 -1.81 7.16 -8.72
C GLY A 110 -2.07 5.65 -8.68
N LYS A 111 -1.06 4.82 -8.39
CA LYS A 111 -1.21 3.37 -8.27
C LYS A 111 -0.83 2.85 -6.90
N VAL A 112 -1.53 1.81 -6.46
CA VAL A 112 -1.17 0.99 -5.30
C VAL A 112 -0.11 -0.08 -5.64
N SER A 113 0.42 -0.74 -4.62
CA SER A 113 1.51 -1.73 -4.71
C SER A 113 1.09 -2.95 -5.52
N GLU A 114 1.91 -3.31 -6.51
CA GLU A 114 1.68 -4.49 -7.35
C GLU A 114 1.84 -5.80 -6.54
N PRO A 115 2.89 -5.98 -5.72
CA PRO A 115 2.97 -7.15 -4.83
C PRO A 115 1.75 -7.35 -3.92
N LEU A 116 1.17 -6.27 -3.37
CA LEU A 116 -0.04 -6.39 -2.54
C LEU A 116 -1.25 -6.86 -3.34
N LYS A 117 -1.45 -6.33 -4.55
CA LYS A 117 -2.54 -6.75 -5.44
C LYS A 117 -2.40 -8.22 -5.82
N GLN A 118 -1.20 -8.64 -6.21
CA GLN A 118 -0.91 -10.04 -6.57
C GLN A 118 -1.18 -11.00 -5.41
N TYR A 119 -0.76 -10.62 -4.19
CA TYR A 119 -1.08 -11.38 -3.00
C TYR A 119 -2.61 -11.47 -2.81
N ALA A 120 -3.31 -10.32 -2.79
CA ALA A 120 -4.75 -10.30 -2.57
C ALA A 120 -5.54 -11.11 -3.62
N ASP A 121 -5.16 -11.02 -4.89
CA ASP A 121 -5.81 -11.77 -5.98
C ASP A 121 -5.69 -13.29 -5.83
N SER A 122 -4.60 -13.75 -5.18
CA SER A 122 -4.30 -15.16 -4.96
C SER A 122 -5.08 -15.79 -3.80
N GLN A 123 -5.80 -14.99 -3.02
CA GLN A 123 -6.45 -15.41 -1.78
C GLN A 123 -7.98 -15.29 -1.82
N ASP A 124 -8.65 -16.04 -0.95
CA ASP A 124 -10.07 -15.90 -0.62
C ASP A 124 -10.20 -15.39 0.82
N PHE A 125 -11.00 -14.36 1.04
CA PHE A 125 -11.14 -13.69 2.34
C PHE A 125 -12.48 -14.00 3.02
N ALA A 126 -13.19 -15.05 2.60
CA ALA A 126 -14.40 -15.52 3.27
C ALA A 126 -14.17 -15.73 4.79
N GLY A 127 -15.05 -15.18 5.62
CA GLY A 127 -14.92 -15.26 7.08
C GLY A 127 -13.90 -14.29 7.68
N LYS A 128 -13.36 -13.35 6.90
CA LYS A 128 -12.30 -12.42 7.33
C LYS A 128 -12.76 -10.98 7.30
N LYS A 129 -12.30 -10.21 8.28
CA LYS A 129 -12.30 -8.74 8.20
C LYS A 129 -11.04 -8.31 7.45
N VAL A 130 -11.19 -7.44 6.45
CA VAL A 130 -10.08 -6.90 5.67
C VAL A 130 -10.07 -5.38 5.75
N CYS A 131 -8.90 -4.82 6.05
CA CYS A 131 -8.68 -3.38 6.13
C CYS A 131 -7.60 -2.95 5.14
N ILE A 132 -7.91 -1.97 4.30
CA ILE A 132 -6.99 -1.40 3.31
C ILE A 132 -6.62 0.01 3.74
N ILE A 133 -5.32 0.25 3.95
CA ILE A 133 -4.78 1.57 4.24
C ILE A 133 -3.91 2.01 3.08
N VAL A 134 -4.27 3.12 2.45
CA VAL A 134 -3.43 3.77 1.44
C VAL A 134 -2.71 4.93 2.11
N THR A 135 -1.37 4.98 2.02
CA THR A 135 -0.58 6.11 2.52
C THR A 135 -0.19 7.04 1.38
N GLY A 136 -0.25 8.35 1.63
CA GLY A 136 0.13 9.36 0.65
C GLY A 136 0.35 10.72 1.29
N ASN A 137 0.63 11.74 0.47
CA ASN A 137 0.79 13.11 0.97
C ASN A 137 -0.54 13.79 1.30
N SER A 138 -1.66 13.29 0.77
CA SER A 138 -3.01 13.81 0.98
C SER A 138 -3.95 12.71 1.44
N GLU A 139 -5.00 13.09 2.17
CA GLU A 139 -6.12 12.20 2.52
C GLU A 139 -7.13 12.05 1.39
N GLU A 140 -7.09 12.93 0.39
CA GLU A 140 -7.93 12.83 -0.81
C GLU A 140 -7.65 11.51 -1.54
N ASP A 141 -8.61 10.60 -1.48
CA ASP A 141 -8.63 9.35 -2.23
C ASP A 141 -9.15 9.62 -3.65
N LYS A 142 -8.32 9.27 -4.64
CA LYS A 142 -8.60 9.43 -6.07
C LYS A 142 -9.01 8.11 -6.72
N GLY A 143 -9.45 7.16 -5.90
CA GLY A 143 -9.83 5.81 -6.30
C GLY A 143 -8.74 4.77 -6.01
N GLU A 144 -7.72 5.11 -5.22
CA GLU A 144 -6.63 4.17 -4.88
C GLU A 144 -7.09 3.11 -3.88
N VAL A 145 -7.96 3.49 -2.93
CA VAL A 145 -8.55 2.51 -2.01
C VAL A 145 -9.45 1.55 -2.79
N ASP A 146 -10.30 2.08 -3.67
CA ASP A 146 -11.19 1.28 -4.50
C ASP A 146 -10.42 0.43 -5.53
N GLU A 147 -9.26 0.89 -6.02
CA GLU A 147 -8.34 0.07 -6.81
C GLU A 147 -7.97 -1.19 -6.02
N MET A 148 -7.48 -1.04 -4.79
CA MET A 148 -7.07 -2.18 -3.96
C MET A 148 -8.24 -3.08 -3.55
N LYS A 149 -9.42 -2.51 -3.25
CA LYS A 149 -10.61 -3.28 -2.87
C LYS A 149 -11.03 -4.29 -3.93
N LYS A 150 -10.82 -4.00 -5.23
CA LYS A 150 -11.15 -4.92 -6.34
C LYS A 150 -10.40 -6.25 -6.27
N HIS A 151 -9.26 -6.29 -5.58
CA HIS A 151 -8.43 -7.49 -5.43
C HIS A 151 -8.82 -8.31 -4.19
N VAL A 152 -9.70 -7.80 -3.32
CA VAL A 152 -10.16 -8.52 -2.12
C VAL A 152 -11.51 -9.18 -2.41
N LYS A 153 -11.53 -10.51 -2.40
CA LYS A 153 -12.72 -11.32 -2.72
C LYS A 153 -13.37 -11.88 -1.45
N ASN A 154 -14.70 -11.83 -1.39
CA ASN A 154 -15.55 -12.48 -0.37
C ASN A 154 -15.30 -12.10 1.10
N ALA A 155 -14.61 -10.99 1.40
CA ALA A 155 -14.43 -10.53 2.78
C ALA A 155 -15.78 -10.24 3.47
N ASP A 156 -15.95 -10.69 4.72
CA ASP A 156 -17.14 -10.43 5.53
C ASP A 156 -17.31 -8.94 5.82
N CYS A 157 -16.18 -8.25 6.00
CA CYS A 157 -16.11 -6.81 6.14
C CYS A 157 -14.89 -6.29 5.39
N LEU A 158 -15.09 -5.27 4.55
CA LEU A 158 -14.04 -4.64 3.77
C LEU A 158 -14.02 -3.14 4.03
N TYR A 159 -13.10 -2.71 4.88
CA TYR A 159 -12.86 -1.32 5.18
C TYR A 159 -11.68 -0.78 4.37
N GLY A 160 -11.73 0.49 3.99
CA GLY A 160 -10.62 1.11 3.30
C GLY A 160 -10.54 2.61 3.56
N LYS A 161 -9.33 3.11 3.79
CA LYS A 161 -9.07 4.54 4.06
C LYS A 161 -7.72 4.98 3.52
N LYS A 162 -7.66 6.22 3.04
CA LYS A 162 -6.40 6.89 2.74
C LYS A 162 -5.97 7.77 3.91
N VAL A 163 -4.69 7.72 4.23
CA VAL A 163 -4.08 8.45 5.36
C VAL A 163 -2.84 9.20 4.91
N ASN A 164 -2.60 10.36 5.53
CA ASN A 164 -1.38 11.13 5.35
C ASN A 164 -0.41 10.93 6.52
N SER A 165 0.71 11.64 6.50
CA SER A 165 1.72 11.59 7.56
C SER A 165 1.25 12.12 8.92
N GLU A 166 0.23 12.96 8.97
CA GLU A 166 -0.28 13.57 10.21
C GLU A 166 -1.17 12.60 10.99
N LYS A 167 -1.89 11.71 10.31
CA LYS A 167 -2.81 10.73 10.93
C LYS A 167 -2.23 9.33 11.09
N ILE A 168 -0.92 9.17 10.85
CA ILE A 168 -0.24 7.87 10.83
C ILE A 168 -0.21 7.15 12.19
N ASP A 169 -0.41 7.88 13.29
CA ASP A 169 -0.40 7.32 14.64
C ASP A 169 -1.79 6.77 15.05
N ASN A 170 -2.87 7.12 14.32
CA ASN A 170 -4.24 6.64 14.59
C ASN A 170 -4.89 5.98 13.36
N VAL A 171 -4.12 5.14 12.66
CA VAL A 171 -4.53 4.54 11.38
C VAL A 171 -5.71 3.57 11.54
N LEU A 172 -5.80 2.88 12.67
CA LEU A 172 -6.82 1.85 12.91
C LEU A 172 -7.93 2.27 13.89
N GLY A 173 -7.90 3.48 14.45
CA GLY A 173 -8.86 3.90 15.48
C GLY A 173 -10.32 3.68 15.06
N GLU A 174 -10.71 4.26 13.93
CA GLU A 174 -12.08 4.16 13.38
C GLU A 174 -12.47 2.76 12.92
N PHE A 175 -11.50 1.94 12.48
CA PHE A 175 -11.77 0.58 12.02
C PHE A 175 -12.06 -0.36 13.18
N LEU A 176 -11.33 -0.20 14.29
CA LEU A 176 -11.45 -1.07 15.45
C LEU A 176 -12.65 -0.76 16.35
N GLU A 177 -13.40 0.30 16.04
CA GLU A 177 -14.63 0.71 16.73
C GLU A 177 -15.90 0.18 16.02
N GLN A 178 -15.76 -0.48 14.87
CA GLN A 178 -16.83 -1.08 14.06
C GLN A 178 -17.01 -2.58 14.33
#